data_AF-A0A5R9G1Z5-F1
#
_entry.id   AF-A0A5R9G1Z5-F1
#
_cell.length_a   1.000
_cell.length_b   1.000
_cell.length_c   1.000
_cell.angle_alpha   90.00
_cell.angle_beta   90.00
_cell.angle_gamma   90.00
#
_symmetry.space_group_name_H-M   'P 1'
#
loop_
_entity.id
_entity.type
_entity.pdbx_description
1 polymer ?
#
loop_
_entity_poly.entity_id
_entity_poly.type
_entity_poly.pdbx_seq_one_letter_code
_entity_poly.pdbx_strand_id
1 'polypeptide(L)'
;MPLIPEEPQIHESAQGPRATPASGRSAPTPRPVPGPRPAAPPRPGRPGPVRPMPPAQRAPRDTAVAKPEPSAPAAPAAASTPQIQLIPASVEGALDAAEEAVDLLLDSGRAPGEVLVITTGEPHPWAAHELSFGDAAYWAQHDAGDDVFYTDASLAARAASRPVVVVAVNGGPDTVAATTLPLAHGRAGTLLIVCGDPQKINSVLGAGV
;
A
#
# COMPACT_ATOMS: atom_id res chain seq x y z
N MET A 1 26.02 37.83 -49.66
CA MET A 1 26.92 36.67 -49.41
C MET A 1 28.15 37.25 -48.70
N PRO A 2 28.43 36.89 -47.43
CA PRO A 2 28.86 35.54 -46.99
C PRO A 2 28.14 35.02 -45.71
N LEU A 3 27.83 33.72 -45.60
CA LEU A 3 28.59 32.56 -45.06
C LEU A 3 28.53 32.40 -43.52
N ILE A 4 27.55 31.56 -43.13
CA ILE A 4 27.34 30.68 -41.96
C ILE A 4 28.42 30.55 -40.85
N PRO A 5 27.99 30.34 -39.57
CA PRO A 5 28.88 30.04 -38.44
C PRO A 5 29.42 28.61 -38.47
N GLU A 6 30.65 28.46 -37.97
CA GLU A 6 31.39 27.24 -37.72
C GLU A 6 30.71 26.37 -36.65
N GLU A 7 30.46 25.10 -36.99
CA GLU A 7 29.99 24.06 -36.06
C GLU A 7 31.21 23.18 -35.69
N PRO A 8 31.50 22.96 -34.39
CA PRO A 8 32.67 22.17 -33.99
C PRO A 8 32.46 20.68 -34.25
N GLN A 9 33.31 20.11 -35.12
CA GLN A 9 33.34 18.69 -35.46
C GLN A 9 33.72 17.82 -34.24
N ILE A 10 32.75 17.04 -33.78
CA ILE A 10 32.96 15.99 -32.77
C ILE A 10 33.77 14.86 -33.42
N HIS A 11 35.00 14.65 -32.96
CA HIS A 11 35.86 13.59 -33.46
C HIS A 11 35.47 12.25 -32.83
N GLU A 12 34.90 11.37 -33.65
CA GLU A 12 34.74 9.95 -33.38
C GLU A 12 36.13 9.30 -33.22
N SER A 13 36.55 9.08 -31.98
CA SER A 13 37.75 8.30 -31.67
C SER A 13 37.33 6.86 -31.36
N ALA A 14 37.33 6.02 -32.39
CA ALA A 14 37.20 4.58 -32.26
C ALA A 14 38.58 3.90 -32.16
N GLN A 15 38.61 2.85 -31.33
CA GLN A 15 39.58 1.75 -31.22
C GLN A 15 40.98 1.99 -30.61
N GLY A 16 41.16 1.40 -29.42
CA GLY A 16 42.40 0.76 -28.96
C GLY A 16 42.13 -0.65 -28.40
N PRO A 17 43.09 -1.60 -28.41
CA PRO A 17 42.80 -3.03 -28.49
C PRO A 17 43.00 -3.86 -27.20
N ARG A 18 42.19 -4.93 -27.13
CA ARG A 18 42.44 -6.30 -26.61
C ARG A 18 42.93 -6.51 -25.17
N ALA A 19 42.06 -7.14 -24.37
CA ALA A 19 42.44 -8.01 -23.25
C ALA A 19 41.87 -9.43 -23.49
N THR A 20 42.61 -10.42 -23.01
CA THR A 20 42.58 -11.88 -23.25
C THR A 20 41.42 -12.63 -22.55
N PRO A 21 41.15 -13.90 -22.93
CA PRO A 21 39.97 -14.62 -22.47
C PRO A 21 40.18 -15.23 -21.08
N ALA A 22 39.20 -15.08 -20.20
CA ALA A 22 39.12 -15.82 -18.95
C ALA A 22 38.03 -16.90 -19.05
N SER A 23 38.47 -18.13 -18.77
CA SER A 23 37.72 -19.37 -18.72
C SER A 23 36.66 -19.35 -17.61
N GLY A 24 35.54 -20.07 -17.82
CA GLY A 24 34.66 -20.51 -16.73
C GLY A 24 33.18 -20.17 -16.86
N ARG A 25 32.51 -20.55 -17.96
CA ARG A 25 31.04 -20.61 -17.99
C ARG A 25 30.59 -21.89 -17.25
N SER A 26 30.37 -21.79 -15.94
CA SER A 26 29.54 -22.80 -15.26
C SER A 26 28.13 -22.71 -15.82
N ALA A 27 27.68 -23.80 -16.43
CA ALA A 27 26.31 -23.97 -16.87
C ALA A 27 25.35 -23.93 -15.66
N PRO A 28 24.19 -23.24 -15.75
CA PRO A 28 23.18 -23.36 -14.72
C PRO A 28 22.57 -24.77 -14.79
N THR A 29 22.79 -25.57 -13.74
CA THR A 29 22.04 -26.81 -13.53
C THR A 29 20.55 -26.46 -13.46
N PRO A 30 19.67 -27.08 -14.26
CA PRO A 30 18.24 -26.81 -14.16
C PRO A 30 17.74 -27.24 -12.78
N ARG A 31 17.07 -26.33 -12.06
CA ARG A 31 16.39 -26.65 -10.80
C ARG A 31 15.33 -27.72 -11.08
N PRO A 32 15.20 -28.75 -10.21
CA PRO A 32 14.07 -29.66 -10.27
C PRO A 32 12.77 -28.88 -10.09
N VAL A 33 11.90 -28.90 -11.09
CA VAL A 33 10.52 -28.47 -10.95
C VAL A 33 9.80 -29.38 -9.96
N PRO A 34 9.13 -28.85 -8.91
CA PRO A 34 8.26 -29.64 -8.06
C PRO A 34 7.16 -30.28 -8.91
N GLY A 35 7.17 -31.61 -9.00
CA GLY A 35 6.16 -32.37 -9.71
C GLY A 35 4.76 -32.17 -9.10
N PRO A 36 3.69 -32.50 -9.85
CA PRO A 36 2.32 -32.37 -9.37
C PRO A 36 2.11 -33.27 -8.14
N ARG A 37 1.60 -32.67 -7.05
CA ARG A 37 1.18 -33.41 -5.85
C ARG A 37 0.13 -34.45 -6.23
N PRO A 38 0.24 -35.71 -5.75
CA PRO A 38 -0.86 -36.67 -5.83
C PRO A 38 -2.08 -36.14 -5.08
N ALA A 39 -3.26 -36.22 -5.72
CA ALA A 39 -4.53 -35.90 -5.10
C ALA A 39 -4.80 -36.85 -3.91
N ALA A 40 -5.25 -36.29 -2.80
CA ALA A 40 -5.66 -37.06 -1.63
C ALA A 40 -6.85 -37.98 -1.96
N PRO A 41 -6.93 -39.20 -1.41
CA PRO A 41 -8.07 -40.08 -1.61
C PRO A 41 -9.35 -39.50 -0.97
N PRO A 42 -10.53 -39.78 -1.52
CA PRO A 42 -11.79 -39.28 -0.97
C PRO A 42 -12.03 -39.88 0.43
N ARG A 43 -12.37 -39.01 1.37
CA ARG A 43 -12.76 -39.43 2.73
C ARG A 43 -14.06 -40.23 2.66
N PRO A 44 -14.15 -41.40 3.32
CA PRO A 44 -15.40 -42.14 3.46
C PRO A 44 -16.47 -41.29 4.17
N GLY A 45 -17.66 -41.25 3.59
CA GLY A 45 -18.79 -40.46 4.04
C GLY A 45 -19.20 -40.80 5.47
N ARG A 46 -19.39 -39.77 6.29
CA ARG A 46 -19.99 -39.89 7.62
C ARG A 46 -21.49 -39.59 7.49
N PRO A 47 -22.40 -40.50 7.90
CA PRO A 47 -23.82 -40.23 7.93
C PRO A 47 -24.13 -39.15 8.97
N GLY A 48 -24.53 -37.97 8.53
CA GLY A 48 -25.06 -36.91 9.37
C GLY A 48 -26.58 -37.03 9.50
N PRO A 49 -27.17 -36.77 10.68
CA PRO A 49 -28.59 -36.95 10.93
C PRO A 49 -29.47 -35.89 10.23
N VAL A 50 -30.70 -36.33 9.99
CA VAL A 50 -31.82 -35.71 9.28
C VAL A 50 -32.12 -34.25 9.62
N ARG A 51 -32.33 -33.46 8.55
CA ARG A 51 -32.85 -32.08 8.55
C ARG A 51 -34.37 -32.09 8.79
N PRO A 52 -34.91 -31.32 9.74
CA PRO A 52 -36.36 -31.10 9.81
C PRO A 52 -36.82 -30.17 8.67
N MET A 53 -37.81 -30.61 7.89
CA MET A 53 -38.54 -29.77 6.94
C MET A 53 -39.56 -28.88 7.69
N PRO A 54 -39.74 -27.61 7.32
CA PRO A 54 -40.96 -26.88 7.61
C PRO A 54 -42.05 -27.21 6.56
N PRO A 55 -43.33 -27.35 6.95
CA PRO A 55 -44.39 -27.69 6.01
C PRO A 55 -44.76 -26.50 5.13
N ALA A 56 -44.92 -26.79 3.83
CA ALA A 56 -45.57 -25.92 2.88
C ALA A 56 -47.07 -25.86 3.18
N GLN A 57 -47.59 -24.67 3.49
CA GLN A 57 -49.03 -24.40 3.42
C GLN A 57 -49.31 -23.39 2.30
N ARG A 58 -50.25 -23.81 1.46
CA ARG A 58 -50.73 -23.20 0.24
C ARG A 58 -51.65 -22.01 0.60
N ALA A 59 -51.46 -20.88 -0.08
CA ALA A 59 -52.34 -19.70 -0.01
C ALA A 59 -53.77 -20.00 -0.51
N PRO A 60 -54.76 -19.13 -0.21
CA PRO A 60 -55.02 -18.02 -1.14
C PRO A 60 -55.37 -16.66 -0.48
N ARG A 61 -54.88 -15.59 -1.14
CA ARG A 61 -55.39 -14.21 -1.30
C ARG A 61 -56.33 -13.63 -0.23
N ASP A 62 -55.88 -12.55 0.43
CA ASP A 62 -56.58 -11.26 0.31
C ASP A 62 -55.64 -10.07 0.56
N THR A 63 -56.06 -8.95 0.02
CA THR A 63 -55.37 -7.69 -0.24
C THR A 63 -55.12 -6.83 1.01
N ALA A 64 -53.89 -6.30 1.17
CA ALA A 64 -53.63 -5.01 1.81
C ALA A 64 -52.19 -4.54 1.51
N VAL A 65 -52.08 -3.50 0.69
CA VAL A 65 -50.84 -2.75 0.44
C VAL A 65 -50.48 -1.98 1.72
N ALA A 66 -49.48 -2.45 2.46
CA ALA A 66 -48.81 -1.67 3.49
C ALA A 66 -47.49 -1.13 2.90
N LYS A 67 -47.44 0.19 2.79
CA LYS A 67 -46.31 1.02 2.36
C LYS A 67 -45.04 0.69 3.17
N PRO A 68 -43.85 0.52 2.55
CA PRO A 68 -42.61 0.40 3.30
C PRO A 68 -42.24 1.77 3.88
N GLU A 69 -42.07 1.84 5.20
CA GLU A 69 -41.43 2.97 5.86
C GLU A 69 -39.95 3.04 5.45
N PRO A 70 -39.40 4.25 5.21
CA PRO A 70 -37.99 4.39 4.90
C PRO A 70 -37.15 4.09 6.15
N SER A 71 -36.25 3.12 6.02
CA SER A 71 -35.20 2.80 6.98
C SER A 71 -34.54 4.07 7.50
N ALA A 72 -34.55 4.24 8.82
CA ALA A 72 -33.80 5.29 9.49
C ALA A 72 -32.30 5.21 9.10
N PRO A 73 -31.59 6.35 8.96
CA PRO A 73 -30.16 6.34 8.72
C PRO A 73 -29.46 5.58 9.86
N ALA A 74 -28.56 4.67 9.50
CA ALA A 74 -27.64 4.06 10.45
C ALA A 74 -26.95 5.17 11.25
N ALA A 75 -27.07 5.12 12.58
CA ALA A 75 -26.33 6.01 13.46
C ALA A 75 -24.83 5.97 13.08
N PRO A 76 -24.12 7.10 13.14
CA PRO A 76 -22.69 7.10 12.83
C PRO A 76 -22.03 6.08 13.75
N ALA A 77 -21.36 5.09 13.15
CA ALA A 77 -20.53 4.16 13.90
C ALA A 77 -19.60 5.01 14.77
N ALA A 78 -19.60 4.76 16.08
CA ALA A 78 -18.66 5.40 16.98
C ALA A 78 -17.26 5.31 16.36
N ALA A 79 -16.57 6.45 16.26
CA ALA A 79 -15.25 6.50 15.63
C ALA A 79 -14.32 5.52 16.36
N SER A 80 -14.14 4.34 15.76
CA SER A 80 -13.22 3.33 16.23
C SER A 80 -11.82 3.89 16.05
N THR A 81 -11.07 3.98 17.13
CA THR A 81 -9.64 4.33 17.07
C THR A 81 -8.95 3.33 16.14
N PRO A 82 -8.15 3.80 15.16
CA PRO A 82 -7.48 2.90 14.24
C PRO A 82 -6.56 1.95 15.00
N GLN A 83 -6.51 0.69 14.56
CA GLN A 83 -5.55 -0.26 15.08
C GLN A 83 -4.14 0.20 14.67
N ILE A 84 -3.19 0.17 15.61
CA ILE A 84 -1.79 0.49 15.31
C ILE A 84 -1.00 -0.81 15.17
N GLN A 85 -0.26 -0.93 14.08
CA GLN A 85 0.70 -2.00 13.83
C GLN A 85 2.10 -1.40 13.66
N LEU A 86 3.08 -1.98 14.34
CA LEU A 86 4.47 -1.59 14.24
C LEU A 86 5.25 -2.64 13.43
N ILE A 87 5.97 -2.20 12.41
CA ILE A 87 6.92 -3.01 11.64
C ILE A 87 8.34 -2.49 11.95
N PRO A 88 9.15 -3.25 12.72
CA PRO A 88 10.52 -2.85 13.02
C PRO A 88 11.36 -2.76 11.75
N ALA A 89 11.97 -1.60 11.52
CA ALA A 89 12.90 -1.37 10.42
C ALA A 89 13.98 -0.36 10.84
N SER A 90 15.16 -0.39 10.22
CA SER A 90 16.12 0.71 10.35
C SER A 90 15.59 1.96 9.62
N VAL A 91 16.23 3.10 9.83
CA VAL A 91 15.87 4.34 9.12
C VAL A 91 15.98 4.15 7.60
N GLU A 92 17.02 3.47 7.14
CA GLU A 92 17.27 3.20 5.71
C GLU A 92 16.28 2.18 5.14
N GLY A 93 15.88 1.18 5.93
CA GLY A 93 14.95 0.13 5.50
C GLY A 93 13.47 0.45 5.77
N ALA A 94 13.15 1.60 6.37
CA ALA A 94 11.77 1.94 6.72
C ALA A 94 10.87 2.15 5.50
N LEU A 95 11.44 2.66 4.40
CA LEU A 95 10.71 2.82 3.14
C LEU A 95 10.40 1.46 2.51
N ASP A 96 11.42 0.60 2.34
CA ASP A 96 11.24 -0.76 1.83
C ASP A 96 10.21 -1.54 2.65
N ALA A 97 10.28 -1.45 3.99
CA ALA A 97 9.30 -2.10 4.86
C ALA A 97 7.88 -1.55 4.70
N ALA A 98 7.73 -0.27 4.35
CA ALA A 98 6.43 0.31 4.04
C ALA A 98 5.91 -0.17 2.68
N GLU A 99 6.76 -0.28 1.67
CA GLU A 99 6.40 -0.82 0.34
C GLU A 99 5.94 -2.28 0.45
N GLU A 100 6.68 -3.13 1.18
CA GLU A 100 6.27 -4.51 1.44
C GLU A 100 4.94 -4.60 2.20
N ALA A 101 4.69 -3.66 3.14
CA ALA A 101 3.40 -3.59 3.84
C ALA A 101 2.26 -3.20 2.89
N VAL A 102 2.50 -2.28 1.95
CA VAL A 102 1.53 -1.92 0.91
C VAL A 102 1.25 -3.12 0.02
N ASP A 103 2.27 -3.83 -0.46
CA ASP A 103 2.11 -5.01 -1.30
C ASP A 103 1.27 -6.08 -0.62
N LEU A 104 1.53 -6.37 0.66
CA LEU A 104 0.72 -7.32 1.44
C LEU A 104 -0.74 -6.87 1.61
N LEU A 105 -0.98 -5.57 1.78
CA LEU A 105 -2.35 -5.03 1.84
C LEU A 105 -3.08 -5.26 0.52
N LEU A 106 -2.44 -4.94 -0.61
CA LEU A 106 -3.02 -5.11 -1.94
C LEU A 106 -3.26 -6.59 -2.27
N ASP A 107 -2.29 -7.47 -1.97
CA ASP A 107 -2.41 -8.92 -2.12
C ASP A 107 -3.56 -9.51 -1.28
N SER A 108 -3.83 -8.92 -0.12
CA SER A 108 -4.96 -9.30 0.74
C SER A 108 -6.32 -8.80 0.25
N GLY A 109 -6.33 -8.01 -0.83
CA GLY A 109 -7.54 -7.50 -1.48
C GLY A 109 -7.97 -6.10 -1.03
N ARG A 110 -7.10 -5.34 -0.33
CA ARG A 110 -7.36 -3.91 -0.10
C ARG A 110 -7.37 -3.17 -1.43
N ALA A 111 -8.32 -2.26 -1.60
CA ALA A 111 -8.31 -1.38 -2.76
C ALA A 111 -7.14 -0.38 -2.64
N PRO A 112 -6.38 -0.11 -3.72
CA PRO A 112 -5.27 0.86 -3.71
C PRO A 112 -5.67 2.25 -3.17
N GLY A 113 -6.84 2.73 -3.59
CA GLY A 113 -7.47 3.96 -3.12
C GLY A 113 -7.72 4.06 -1.60
N GLU A 114 -7.65 2.94 -0.88
CA GLU A 114 -7.80 2.91 0.58
C GLU A 114 -6.48 3.09 1.34
N VAL A 115 -5.35 3.16 0.64
CA VAL A 115 -4.01 3.19 1.24
C VAL A 115 -3.36 4.55 1.03
N LEU A 116 -2.92 5.17 2.12
CA LEU A 116 -2.09 6.38 2.14
C LEU A 116 -0.72 6.02 2.70
N VAL A 117 0.36 6.40 2.03
CA VAL A 117 1.74 6.23 2.50
C VAL A 117 2.33 7.60 2.84
N ILE A 118 2.91 7.74 4.03
CA ILE A 118 3.55 8.96 4.51
C ILE A 118 5.03 8.70 4.82
N THR A 119 5.93 9.47 4.23
CA THR A 119 7.37 9.41 4.58
C THR A 119 7.78 10.58 5.48
N THR A 120 8.65 10.35 6.47
CA THR A 120 9.12 11.42 7.38
C THR A 120 10.42 12.08 6.94
N GLY A 121 11.21 11.39 6.13
CA GLY A 121 12.47 11.87 5.57
C GLY A 121 12.33 12.17 4.08
N GLU A 122 13.15 11.50 3.26
CA GLU A 122 13.07 11.64 1.81
C GLU A 122 11.69 11.20 1.28
N PRO A 123 11.16 11.88 0.24
CA PRO A 123 9.93 11.46 -0.41
C PRO A 123 10.11 10.11 -1.10
N HIS A 124 9.01 9.38 -1.26
CA HIS A 124 9.03 8.14 -2.03
C HIS A 124 9.47 8.42 -3.49
N PRO A 125 10.37 7.61 -4.10
CA PRO A 125 10.90 7.87 -5.44
C PRO A 125 9.83 8.03 -6.53
N TRP A 126 8.77 7.22 -6.46
CA TRP A 126 7.61 7.37 -7.34
C TRP A 126 6.90 8.72 -7.16
N ALA A 127 6.63 9.13 -5.92
CA ALA A 127 6.00 10.43 -5.64
C ALA A 127 6.85 11.59 -6.15
N ALA A 128 8.17 11.53 -5.96
CA ALA A 128 9.10 12.53 -6.46
C ALA A 128 9.09 12.61 -8.00
N HIS A 129 8.97 11.46 -8.69
CA HIS A 129 8.82 11.43 -10.14
C HIS A 129 7.49 12.01 -10.60
N GLU A 130 6.36 11.62 -9.99
CA GLU A 130 5.04 12.10 -10.38
C GLU A 130 4.88 13.61 -10.15
N LEU A 131 5.37 14.12 -9.02
CA LEU A 131 5.38 15.55 -8.72
C LEU A 131 6.17 16.36 -9.74
N SER A 132 7.17 15.76 -10.41
CA SER A 132 7.92 16.44 -11.48
C SER A 132 7.08 16.78 -12.71
N PHE A 133 5.93 16.10 -12.90
CA PHE A 133 4.94 16.43 -13.92
C PHE A 133 3.92 17.49 -13.48
N GLY A 134 3.93 17.86 -12.20
CA GLY A 134 3.20 19.01 -11.64
C GLY A 134 2.27 18.67 -10.48
N ASP A 135 2.39 19.45 -9.40
CA ASP A 135 1.61 19.30 -8.17
C ASP A 135 0.10 19.21 -8.39
N ALA A 136 -0.48 20.05 -9.25
CA ALA A 136 -1.93 20.07 -9.43
C ALA A 136 -2.46 18.74 -9.98
N ALA A 137 -1.74 18.14 -10.93
CA ALA A 137 -2.09 16.83 -11.48
C ALA A 137 -1.89 15.72 -10.45
N TYR A 138 -0.79 15.78 -9.70
CA TYR A 138 -0.49 14.82 -8.64
C TYR A 138 -1.57 14.79 -7.55
N TRP A 139 -1.96 15.96 -7.05
CA TRP A 139 -3.00 16.06 -6.02
C TRP A 139 -4.40 15.71 -6.54
N ALA A 140 -4.66 15.85 -7.84
CA ALA A 140 -5.90 15.35 -8.42
C ALA A 140 -5.99 13.81 -8.38
N GLN A 141 -4.85 13.09 -8.40
CA GLN A 141 -4.83 11.63 -8.20
C GLN A 141 -5.26 11.26 -6.77
N HIS A 142 -4.83 12.05 -5.77
CA HIS A 142 -5.28 11.88 -4.39
C HIS A 142 -6.80 12.04 -4.28
N ASP A 143 -7.35 13.08 -4.91
CA ASP A 143 -8.79 13.37 -4.90
C ASP A 143 -9.62 12.31 -5.66
N ALA A 144 -9.05 11.74 -6.73
CA ALA A 144 -9.68 10.63 -7.47
C ALA A 144 -9.78 9.36 -6.62
N GLY A 145 -8.75 9.07 -5.81
CA GLY A 145 -8.78 7.94 -4.88
C GLY A 145 -8.77 6.58 -5.56
N ASP A 146 -8.23 6.49 -6.78
CA ASP A 146 -8.18 5.25 -7.56
C ASP A 146 -6.93 4.40 -7.26
N ASP A 147 -5.86 5.02 -6.76
CA ASP A 147 -4.55 4.40 -6.52
C ASP A 147 -4.00 4.68 -5.12
N VAL A 148 -2.94 3.95 -4.72
CA VAL A 148 -2.15 4.24 -3.51
C VAL A 148 -1.60 5.65 -3.64
N PHE A 149 -1.81 6.47 -2.61
CA PHE A 149 -1.27 7.82 -2.60
C PHE A 149 -0.09 7.93 -1.65
N TYR A 150 0.94 8.63 -2.09
CA TYR A 150 2.17 8.84 -1.35
C TYR A 150 2.29 10.32 -1.01
N THR A 151 2.79 10.65 0.17
CA THR A 151 3.04 12.05 0.55
C THR A 151 4.16 12.12 1.57
N ASP A 152 4.86 13.25 1.64
CA ASP A 152 5.80 13.49 2.71
C ASP A 152 5.10 14.10 3.93
N ALA A 153 5.79 14.06 5.07
CA ALA A 153 5.28 14.56 6.34
C ALA A 153 4.81 16.02 6.32
N SER A 154 5.40 16.88 5.49
CA SER A 154 5.03 18.30 5.43
C SER A 154 3.64 18.52 4.80
N LEU A 155 3.21 17.59 3.95
CA LEU A 155 1.93 17.62 3.24
C LEU A 155 0.91 16.62 3.78
N ALA A 156 1.27 15.81 4.78
CA ALA A 156 0.37 14.87 5.46
C ALA A 156 -0.92 15.53 6.01
N ALA A 157 -0.83 16.80 6.45
CA ALA A 157 -1.99 17.55 6.92
C ALA A 157 -3.00 17.87 5.79
N ARG A 158 -2.55 17.96 4.53
CA ARG A 158 -3.41 18.19 3.36
C ARG A 158 -4.11 16.92 2.90
N ALA A 159 -3.48 15.76 3.08
CA ALA A 159 -4.05 14.49 2.64
C ALA A 159 -5.41 14.22 3.30
N ALA A 160 -6.35 13.68 2.53
CA ALA A 160 -7.62 13.19 3.02
C ALA A 160 -7.43 11.88 3.81
N SER A 161 -8.33 11.60 4.76
CA SER A 161 -8.30 10.36 5.53
C SER A 161 -8.56 9.15 4.62
N ARG A 162 -7.87 8.04 4.91
CA ARG A 162 -8.01 6.75 4.21
C ARG A 162 -8.17 5.61 5.23
N PRO A 163 -8.83 4.50 4.87
CA PRO A 163 -8.97 3.35 5.77
C PRO A 163 -7.64 2.82 6.32
N VAL A 164 -6.56 2.86 5.52
CA VAL A 164 -5.22 2.48 5.93
C VAL A 164 -4.23 3.61 5.69
N VAL A 165 -3.41 3.89 6.70
CA VAL A 165 -2.23 4.76 6.57
C VAL A 165 -1.00 3.95 6.92
N VAL A 166 0.03 4.03 6.08
CA VAL A 166 1.35 3.45 6.32
C VAL A 166 2.34 4.60 6.49
N VAL A 167 3.11 4.61 7.56
CA VAL A 167 4.11 5.65 7.82
C VAL A 167 5.50 5.04 7.78
N ALA A 168 6.35 5.50 6.88
CA ALA A 168 7.77 5.19 6.85
C ALA A 168 8.54 6.25 7.64
N VAL A 169 9.11 5.88 8.79
CA VAL A 169 9.99 6.74 9.59
C VAL A 169 11.41 6.69 9.03
N ASN A 170 11.55 7.10 7.77
CA ASN A 170 12.75 6.95 6.93
C ASN A 170 13.76 8.09 7.06
N GLY A 171 13.66 8.90 8.11
CA GLY A 171 14.61 9.98 8.40
C GLY A 171 13.94 11.22 8.97
N GLY A 172 14.67 12.33 8.91
CA GLY A 172 14.25 13.60 9.49
C GLY A 172 14.44 13.69 11.01
N PRO A 173 14.36 14.91 11.56
CA PRO A 173 14.49 15.12 13.00
C PRO A 173 13.35 14.43 13.76
N ASP A 174 13.58 14.04 15.02
CA ASP A 174 12.60 13.33 15.84
C ASP A 174 11.28 14.10 16.01
N THR A 175 11.34 15.44 15.94
CA THR A 175 10.17 16.32 15.95
C THR A 175 9.22 16.08 14.79
N VAL A 176 9.74 15.74 13.60
CA VAL A 176 8.89 15.42 12.44
C VAL A 176 8.08 14.17 12.71
N ALA A 177 8.71 13.08 13.16
CA ALA A 177 7.99 11.87 13.55
C ALA A 177 6.98 12.13 14.67
N ALA A 178 7.33 12.97 15.65
CA ALA A 178 6.43 13.39 16.73
C ALA A 178 5.18 14.13 16.24
N THR A 179 5.30 14.91 15.16
CA THR A 179 4.15 15.59 14.53
C THR A 179 3.40 14.71 13.53
N THR A 180 4.10 13.85 12.79
CA THR A 180 3.52 13.03 11.72
C THR A 180 2.70 11.88 12.27
N LEU A 181 3.14 11.21 13.34
CA LEU A 181 2.42 10.04 13.86
C LEU A 181 1.01 10.38 14.37
N PRO A 182 0.78 11.46 15.14
CA PRO A 182 -0.58 11.89 15.50
C PRO A 182 -1.43 12.29 14.28
N LEU A 183 -0.83 12.97 13.29
CA LEU A 183 -1.53 13.34 12.06
C LEU A 183 -1.94 12.09 11.27
N ALA A 184 -1.02 11.15 11.07
CA ALA A 184 -1.27 9.88 10.41
C ALA A 184 -2.36 9.06 11.12
N HIS A 185 -2.35 9.05 12.45
CA HIS A 185 -3.40 8.44 13.24
C HIS A 185 -4.77 9.10 12.99
N GLY A 186 -4.85 10.43 12.88
CA GLY A 186 -6.08 11.14 12.51
C GLY A 186 -6.52 10.93 11.05
N ARG A 187 -5.60 10.52 10.16
CA ARG A 187 -5.89 10.15 8.77
C ARG A 187 -6.29 8.68 8.60
N ALA A 188 -5.92 7.81 9.54
CA ALA A 188 -6.24 6.39 9.50
C ALA A 188 -7.67 6.12 9.99
N GLY A 189 -8.50 5.56 9.11
CA GLY A 189 -9.87 5.17 9.46
C GLY A 189 -9.96 3.85 10.24
N THR A 190 -9.09 2.88 9.93
CA THR A 190 -9.13 1.53 10.53
C THR A 190 -7.77 1.01 10.96
N LEU A 191 -6.71 1.32 10.22
CA LEU A 191 -5.38 0.76 10.45
C LEU A 191 -4.31 1.83 10.20
N LEU A 192 -3.40 1.96 11.15
CA LEU A 192 -2.16 2.70 11.03
C LEU A 192 -1.00 1.71 11.13
N ILE A 193 -0.22 1.56 10.07
CA ILE A 193 1.03 0.80 10.07
C ILE A 193 2.19 1.78 10.18
N VAL A 194 3.12 1.55 11.10
CA VAL A 194 4.31 2.38 11.25
C VAL A 194 5.55 1.51 11.04
N CYS A 195 6.36 1.88 10.05
CA CYS A 195 7.61 1.21 9.69
C CYS A 195 8.78 2.07 10.15
N GLY A 196 9.64 1.52 11.03
CA GLY A 196 10.82 2.24 11.52
C GLY A 196 11.31 1.76 12.88
N ASP A 197 12.18 2.55 13.52
CA ASP A 197 12.81 2.21 14.79
C ASP A 197 11.76 2.14 15.93
N PRO A 198 11.57 0.95 16.55
CA PRO A 198 10.60 0.78 17.63
C PRO A 198 10.83 1.68 18.84
N GLN A 199 12.08 1.99 19.20
CA GLN A 199 12.38 2.86 20.33
C GLN A 199 11.96 4.29 20.03
N LYS A 200 12.27 4.79 18.83
CA LYS A 200 11.86 6.13 18.38
C LYS A 200 10.34 6.25 18.31
N ILE A 201 9.67 5.25 17.73
CA ILE A 201 8.21 5.25 17.57
C ILE A 201 7.50 5.15 18.93
N ASN A 202 7.93 4.25 19.82
CA ASN A 202 7.34 4.10 21.14
C ASN A 202 7.59 5.31 22.03
N SER A 203 8.73 6.00 21.88
CA SER A 203 8.98 7.27 22.56
C SER A 203 7.95 8.32 22.18
N VAL A 204 7.62 8.44 20.89
CA VAL A 204 6.59 9.37 20.40
C VAL A 204 5.18 8.95 20.85
N LEU A 205 4.82 7.69 20.66
CA LEU A 205 3.48 7.19 21.02
C LEU A 205 3.25 7.21 22.54
N GLY A 206 4.28 6.97 23.33
CA GLY A 206 4.24 7.02 24.79
C GLY A 206 4.32 8.43 25.39
N ALA A 207 4.81 9.42 24.64
CA ALA A 207 4.81 10.82 25.06
C ALA A 207 3.42 11.50 24.93
N GLY A 208 2.48 10.84 24.26
CA GLY A 208 1.10 11.32 24.04
C GLY A 208 0.04 10.72 24.97
N VAL A 209 0.43 9.89 25.95
CA VAL A 209 -0.44 9.27 26.98
C VAL A 209 -0.12 9.86 28.35
#